data_AF-R0IPE7-F1
#
_entry.id   AF-R0IPE7-F1
#
_cell.length_a   1.000
_cell.length_b   1.000
_cell.length_c   1.000
_cell.angle_alpha   90.00
_cell.angle_beta   90.00
_cell.angle_gamma   90.00
#
_symmetry.space_group_name_H-M   'P 1'
#
loop_
_entity.id
_entity.type
_entity.pdbx_description
1 polymer ?
#
loop_
_entity_poly.entity_id
_entity_poly.type
_entity_poly.pdbx_seq_one_letter_code
_entity_poly.pdbx_strand_id
1 'polypeptide(L)'
;MTSQPLKHHTPANQSRPSCEAQHGDLYRARHSRLLKRQRSPTPMCERRKKSRQDSAAGPAPSCLLLVALREYGLLENIVSCLCPGDLLALLLCSKSIHEALVPQAGSLQNLLGKLRCSGKGVQIRKQRHVKSTFFYAYECSEYVECGATDGCAKSRPCANCKVTTCDECRIHCVYQSIFEKPCDDDELPNYSGFVLLSPSEIPILSPHHLADNAATPRWKAPSPGRSLPYHDQGFIDVPFDEENFGPPECVEEFLDLDLGKHTFAGSAVSNVAHPSPVLRALYDTTERRKRRFCDAHLPSDLLKHQDDLSPHWCRCSLRSRFLDRWLCLRCYENEETTISKTYPDHVAHCRCGSTKGRAICLWCRGEILQPHAQEPQPESETGPNLQDHSS
;
A
#
# COMPACT_ATOMS: atom_id res chain seq x y z
N MET A 1 -45.85 -20.44 28.08
CA MET A 1 -45.15 -19.93 26.89
C MET A 1 -44.43 -21.11 26.25
N THR A 2 -45.00 -21.59 25.15
CA THR A 2 -44.69 -22.85 24.49
C THR A 2 -43.42 -22.71 23.64
N SER A 3 -42.42 -23.53 23.98
CA SER A 3 -41.14 -23.68 23.29
C SER A 3 -41.31 -24.57 22.06
N GLN A 4 -40.95 -24.05 20.88
CA GLN A 4 -40.82 -24.83 19.64
C GLN A 4 -39.37 -25.32 19.46
N PRO A 5 -39.15 -26.56 18.99
CA PRO A 5 -37.82 -27.07 18.71
C PRO A 5 -37.36 -26.77 17.27
N LEU A 6 -36.09 -26.39 17.12
CA LEU A 6 -35.40 -26.28 15.83
C LEU A 6 -35.24 -27.66 15.19
N LYS A 7 -35.65 -27.78 13.91
CA LYS A 7 -35.37 -28.92 13.05
C LYS A 7 -33.99 -28.74 12.39
N HIS A 8 -33.11 -29.71 12.58
CA HIS A 8 -31.88 -29.87 11.82
C HIS A 8 -32.20 -30.38 10.40
N HIS A 9 -31.74 -29.64 9.39
CA HIS A 9 -31.70 -30.11 8.00
C HIS A 9 -30.26 -30.49 7.62
N THR A 10 -30.08 -31.76 7.29
CA THR A 10 -28.89 -32.32 6.66
C THR A 10 -29.03 -32.17 5.15
N PRO A 11 -28.05 -31.64 4.39
CA PRO A 11 -28.06 -31.76 2.95
C PRO A 11 -27.39 -33.07 2.51
N ALA A 12 -28.14 -33.79 1.67
CA ALA A 12 -27.78 -35.03 1.05
C ALA A 12 -26.79 -34.84 -0.10
N ASN A 13 -25.84 -35.77 -0.11
CA ASN A 13 -24.98 -36.25 -1.17
C ASN A 13 -25.68 -36.36 -2.54
N GLN A 14 -25.23 -35.65 -3.57
CA GLN A 14 -25.59 -35.91 -4.97
C GLN A 14 -24.41 -35.72 -5.94
N SER A 15 -23.89 -36.86 -6.37
CA SER A 15 -23.60 -37.28 -7.75
C SER A 15 -22.92 -36.32 -8.75
N ARG A 16 -21.70 -36.74 -9.15
CA ARG A 16 -21.03 -36.44 -10.42
C ARG A 16 -21.90 -36.83 -11.63
N PRO A 17 -21.72 -36.13 -12.76
CA PRO A 17 -21.78 -36.75 -14.08
C PRO A 17 -20.43 -36.66 -14.79
N SER A 18 -19.92 -37.83 -15.14
CA SER A 18 -18.95 -38.05 -16.21
C SER A 18 -19.66 -38.04 -17.56
N CYS A 19 -19.12 -37.32 -18.55
CA CYS A 19 -19.33 -37.64 -19.96
C CYS A 19 -18.04 -37.38 -20.74
N GLU A 20 -17.45 -38.47 -21.20
CA GLU A 20 -16.47 -38.54 -22.27
C GLU A 20 -17.13 -38.31 -23.65
N ALA A 21 -16.25 -38.08 -24.64
CA ALA A 21 -16.38 -38.36 -26.08
C ALA A 21 -17.04 -37.27 -26.94
N GLN A 22 -16.57 -36.90 -28.14
CA GLN A 22 -15.49 -37.39 -29.01
C GLN A 22 -15.31 -36.41 -30.20
N HIS A 23 -14.15 -36.46 -30.87
CA HIS A 23 -13.86 -36.20 -32.30
C HIS A 23 -14.33 -34.91 -32.99
N GLY A 24 -13.41 -34.05 -33.45
CA GLY A 24 -12.85 -34.02 -34.83
C GLY A 24 -12.93 -32.55 -35.30
N ASP A 25 -12.06 -31.92 -36.08
CA ASP A 25 -11.20 -32.36 -37.17
C ASP A 25 -10.03 -31.38 -37.37
N LEU A 26 -8.90 -31.97 -37.79
CA LEU A 26 -7.96 -31.52 -38.81
C LEU A 26 -8.09 -30.07 -39.35
N TYR A 27 -7.13 -29.21 -39.01
CA TYR A 27 -6.59 -28.25 -39.98
C TYR A 27 -5.06 -28.19 -40.00
N ARG A 28 -4.60 -28.11 -41.25
CA ARG A 28 -3.28 -28.35 -41.80
C ARG A 28 -2.27 -27.28 -41.42
N ALA A 29 -1.04 -27.77 -41.21
CA ALA A 29 0.21 -27.05 -41.08
C ALA A 29 0.41 -25.88 -42.08
N ARG A 30 0.91 -24.76 -41.55
CA ARG A 30 1.90 -23.91 -42.25
C ARG A 30 3.11 -23.72 -41.35
N HIS A 31 4.16 -24.48 -41.67
CA HIS A 31 5.52 -24.24 -41.22
C HIS A 31 6.01 -22.89 -41.75
N SER A 32 6.07 -21.87 -40.90
CA SER A 32 6.92 -20.70 -41.13
C SER A 32 8.31 -20.97 -40.53
N ARG A 33 9.33 -20.79 -41.36
CA ARG A 33 10.73 -21.11 -41.08
C ARG A 33 11.26 -20.22 -39.96
N LEU A 34 11.56 -20.83 -38.82
CA LEU A 34 12.36 -20.24 -37.75
C LEU A 34 13.76 -19.91 -38.28
N LEU A 35 14.02 -18.64 -38.54
CA LEU A 35 15.36 -18.11 -38.72
C LEU A 35 16.10 -18.18 -37.37
N LYS A 36 17.07 -19.11 -37.28
CA LYS A 36 18.02 -19.23 -36.18
C LYS A 36 18.78 -17.90 -36.00
N ARG A 37 18.51 -17.25 -34.88
CA ARG A 37 19.22 -16.06 -34.40
C ARG A 37 20.64 -16.45 -33.97
N GLN A 38 21.65 -16.11 -34.78
CA GLN A 38 23.06 -16.09 -34.36
C GLN A 38 23.19 -15.06 -33.23
N ARG A 39 23.56 -15.52 -32.02
CA ARG A 39 23.97 -14.64 -30.93
C ARG A 39 25.46 -14.36 -31.11
N SER A 40 25.80 -13.10 -31.32
CA SER A 40 27.16 -12.59 -31.18
C SER A 40 27.66 -12.81 -29.74
N PRO A 41 28.97 -13.00 -29.53
CA PRO A 41 29.54 -13.13 -28.20
C PRO A 41 29.45 -11.77 -27.49
N THR A 42 28.68 -11.71 -26.40
CA THR A 42 28.65 -10.55 -25.51
C THR A 42 30.01 -10.46 -24.80
N PRO A 43 30.75 -9.34 -24.90
CA PRO A 43 31.99 -9.18 -24.15
C PRO A 43 31.67 -9.17 -22.65
N MET A 44 32.37 -10.03 -21.90
CA MET A 44 32.28 -10.06 -20.46
C MET A 44 32.66 -8.68 -19.91
N CYS A 45 31.71 -8.01 -19.25
CA CYS A 45 32.01 -6.85 -18.44
C CYS A 45 32.86 -7.31 -17.25
N GLU A 46 34.18 -7.12 -17.36
CA GLU A 46 35.08 -7.19 -16.22
C GLU A 46 34.58 -6.22 -15.15
N ARG A 47 34.04 -6.76 -14.05
CA ARG A 47 33.79 -5.99 -12.84
C ARG A 47 35.13 -5.45 -12.35
N ARG A 48 35.43 -4.23 -12.74
CA ARG A 48 36.54 -3.42 -12.22
C ARG A 48 36.40 -3.39 -10.69
N LYS A 49 37.16 -4.25 -10.01
CA LYS A 49 37.36 -4.17 -8.56
C LYS A 49 37.89 -2.77 -8.29
N LYS A 50 37.06 -1.92 -7.68
CA LYS A 50 37.47 -0.63 -7.16
C LYS A 50 38.44 -0.93 -6.02
N SER A 51 39.72 -1.03 -6.33
CA SER A 51 40.81 -1.14 -5.35
C SER A 51 40.74 0.10 -4.49
N ARG A 52 40.17 -0.03 -3.29
CA ARG A 52 40.26 1.01 -2.27
C ARG A 52 41.75 1.16 -1.97
N GLN A 53 42.27 2.38 -2.15
CA GLN A 53 43.56 2.74 -1.59
C GLN A 53 43.48 2.52 -0.08
N ASP A 54 44.33 1.62 0.41
CA ASP A 54 44.58 1.36 1.81
C ASP A 54 45.25 2.60 2.43
N SER A 55 44.46 3.62 2.73
CA SER A 55 44.85 4.57 3.76
C SER A 55 44.93 3.79 5.08
N ALA A 56 46.04 3.95 5.81
CA ALA A 56 46.32 3.32 7.09
C ALA A 56 45.22 3.61 8.13
N ALA A 57 44.11 2.89 8.03
CA ALA A 57 43.05 2.85 9.00
C ALA A 57 43.57 2.01 10.17
N GLY A 58 43.51 2.56 11.38
CA GLY A 58 43.79 1.80 12.60
C GLY A 58 42.99 0.48 12.62
N PRO A 59 43.43 -0.51 13.42
CA PRO A 59 42.80 -1.83 13.47
C PRO A 59 41.28 -1.66 13.63
N ALA A 60 40.53 -2.16 12.65
CA ALA A 60 39.08 -2.09 12.68
C ALA A 60 38.58 -2.75 13.96
N PRO A 61 37.64 -2.15 14.70
CA PRO A 61 37.12 -2.72 15.93
C PRO A 61 36.65 -4.15 15.67
N SER A 62 37.19 -5.09 16.44
CA SER A 62 36.89 -6.51 16.31
C SER A 62 35.39 -6.73 16.51
N CYS A 63 34.74 -7.42 15.56
CA CYS A 63 33.33 -7.78 15.67
C CYS A 63 33.12 -8.65 16.92
N LEU A 64 32.39 -8.16 17.93
CA LEU A 64 32.19 -8.89 19.19
C LEU A 64 31.49 -10.24 18.98
N LEU A 65 30.67 -10.39 17.94
CA LEU A 65 30.12 -11.70 17.57
C LEU A 65 31.25 -12.66 17.17
N LEU A 66 32.21 -12.23 16.36
CA LEU A 66 33.37 -13.06 16.02
C LEU A 66 34.22 -13.35 17.25
N VAL A 67 34.35 -12.41 18.20
CA VAL A 67 35.05 -12.64 19.47
C VAL A 67 34.33 -13.71 20.30
N ALA A 68 33.01 -13.61 20.48
CA ALA A 68 32.20 -14.58 21.22
C ALA A 68 32.19 -15.97 20.55
N LEU A 69 32.24 -16.02 19.20
CA LEU A 69 32.27 -17.27 18.46
C LEU A 69 33.68 -17.87 18.37
N ARG A 70 34.74 -17.06 18.47
CA ARG A 70 36.14 -17.51 18.45
C ARG A 70 36.51 -18.39 19.64
N GLU A 71 35.81 -18.26 20.76
CA GLU A 71 35.98 -19.19 21.90
C GLU A 71 35.66 -20.65 21.51
N TYR A 72 34.94 -20.84 20.41
CA TYR A 72 34.63 -22.15 19.83
C TYR A 72 34.99 -22.11 18.34
N GLY A 73 36.26 -22.30 17.97
CA GLY A 73 36.73 -22.16 16.56
C GLY A 73 35.92 -22.89 15.48
N LEU A 74 35.10 -23.89 15.85
CA LEU A 74 34.10 -24.52 14.97
C LEU A 74 32.88 -23.63 14.67
N LEU A 75 32.41 -22.84 15.64
CA LEU A 75 31.24 -21.96 15.52
C LEU A 75 31.50 -20.77 14.60
N GLU A 76 32.71 -20.22 14.54
CA GLU A 76 33.04 -19.14 13.60
C GLU A 76 32.84 -19.60 12.13
N ASN A 77 33.34 -20.79 11.80
CA ASN A 77 33.15 -21.39 10.48
C ASN A 77 31.66 -21.67 10.20
N ILE A 78 30.93 -22.26 11.15
CA ILE A 78 29.49 -22.53 10.99
C ILE A 78 28.72 -21.24 10.75
N VAL A 79 28.94 -20.20 11.57
CA VAL A 79 28.24 -18.92 11.47
C VAL A 79 28.56 -18.18 10.17
N SER A 80 29.79 -18.30 9.67
CA SER A 80 30.18 -17.71 8.37
C SER A 80 29.41 -18.30 7.17
N CYS A 81 28.89 -19.52 7.31
CA CYS A 81 28.09 -20.20 6.29
C CYS A 81 26.58 -19.99 6.46
N LEU A 82 26.12 -19.36 7.54
CA LEU A 82 24.70 -19.14 7.81
C LEU A 82 24.12 -18.06 6.90
N CYS A 83 22.93 -18.33 6.34
CA CYS A 83 22.20 -17.28 5.65
C CYS A 83 21.57 -16.30 6.66
N PRO A 84 21.12 -15.10 6.25
CA PRO A 84 20.48 -14.15 7.14
C PRO A 84 19.29 -14.73 7.93
N GLY A 85 18.55 -15.68 7.35
CA GLY A 85 17.46 -16.38 8.03
C GLY A 85 17.94 -17.26 9.18
N ASP A 86 19.00 -18.03 8.95
CA ASP A 86 19.59 -18.91 9.95
C ASP A 86 20.22 -18.10 11.09
N LEU A 87 20.87 -16.98 10.77
CA LEU A 87 21.42 -16.04 11.75
C LEU A 87 20.32 -15.44 12.64
N LEU A 88 19.15 -15.12 12.08
CA LEU A 88 18.01 -14.68 12.87
C LEU A 88 17.49 -15.80 13.77
N ALA A 89 17.33 -17.01 13.24
CA ALA A 89 16.89 -18.16 14.04
C ALA A 89 17.85 -18.42 15.22
N LEU A 90 19.16 -18.38 14.95
CA LEU A 90 20.19 -18.52 15.96
C LEU A 90 20.14 -17.40 17.01
N LEU A 91 19.93 -16.14 16.61
CA LEU A 91 19.74 -15.01 17.51
C LEU A 91 18.49 -15.16 18.39
N LEU A 92 17.40 -15.72 17.85
CA LEU A 92 16.17 -15.96 18.62
C LEU A 92 16.27 -17.15 19.58
N CYS A 93 17.15 -18.12 19.30
CA CYS A 93 17.30 -19.32 20.10
C CYS A 93 18.48 -19.27 21.09
N SER A 94 19.41 -18.32 20.97
CA SER A 94 20.61 -18.22 21.80
C SER A 94 20.71 -16.87 22.52
N LYS A 95 20.62 -16.91 23.86
CA LYS A 95 20.77 -15.72 24.71
C LYS A 95 22.12 -15.03 24.52
N SER A 96 23.22 -15.80 24.48
CA SER A 96 24.57 -15.24 24.31
C SER A 96 24.74 -14.51 22.98
N ILE A 97 24.17 -15.05 21.90
CA ILE A 97 24.23 -14.42 20.57
C ILE A 97 23.34 -13.19 20.52
N HIS A 98 22.15 -13.25 21.13
CA HIS A 98 21.29 -12.10 21.29
C HIS A 98 22.00 -10.97 22.05
N GLU A 99 22.61 -11.26 23.20
CA GLU A 99 23.38 -10.31 24.01
C GLU A 99 24.62 -9.77 23.28
N ALA A 100 25.25 -10.55 22.39
CA ALA A 100 26.37 -10.07 21.60
C ALA A 100 25.96 -9.15 20.43
N LEU A 101 24.81 -9.40 19.80
CA LEU A 101 24.38 -8.71 18.58
C LEU A 101 23.42 -7.54 18.82
N VAL A 102 22.49 -7.66 19.76
CA VAL A 102 21.41 -6.66 19.94
C VAL A 102 21.90 -5.34 20.53
N PRO A 103 22.82 -5.30 21.52
CA PRO A 103 23.33 -4.04 22.05
C PRO A 103 24.11 -3.20 21.03
N GLN A 104 24.62 -3.82 19.96
CA GLN A 104 25.33 -3.11 18.91
C GLN A 104 24.35 -2.34 18.02
N ALA A 105 24.51 -1.02 18.01
CA ALA A 105 23.71 -0.13 17.18
C ALA A 105 23.74 -0.58 15.70
N GLY A 106 22.56 -0.87 15.14
CA GLY A 106 22.40 -1.24 13.74
C GLY A 106 22.66 -2.71 13.39
N SER A 107 23.23 -3.54 14.27
CA SER A 107 23.51 -4.95 13.95
C SER A 107 22.23 -5.75 13.65
N LEU A 108 21.20 -5.61 14.48
CA LEU A 108 19.90 -6.23 14.22
C LEU A 108 19.25 -5.68 12.94
N GLN A 109 19.33 -4.36 12.71
CA GLN A 109 18.78 -3.74 11.50
C GLN A 109 19.47 -4.26 10.22
N ASN A 110 20.78 -4.44 10.25
CA ASN A 110 21.56 -5.00 9.16
C ASN A 110 21.18 -6.45 8.88
N LEU A 111 20.93 -7.24 9.93
CA LEU A 111 20.45 -8.61 9.79
C LEU A 111 19.05 -8.66 9.18
N LEU A 112 18.10 -7.91 9.75
CA LEU A 112 16.71 -7.85 9.29
C LEU A 112 16.58 -7.33 7.85
N GLY A 113 17.43 -6.39 7.46
CA GLY A 113 17.50 -5.84 6.10
C GLY A 113 18.16 -6.77 5.07
N LYS A 114 18.76 -7.88 5.49
CA LYS A 114 19.30 -8.93 4.60
C LYS A 114 18.38 -10.15 4.50
N LEU A 115 17.34 -10.23 5.31
CA LEU A 115 16.33 -11.29 5.20
C LEU A 115 15.63 -11.21 3.84
N ARG A 116 15.11 -12.34 3.36
CA ARG A 116 14.18 -12.33 2.23
C ARG A 116 12.82 -11.82 2.72
N CYS A 117 12.02 -11.25 1.82
CA CYS A 117 10.66 -10.89 2.18
C CYS A 117 9.86 -12.15 2.57
N SER A 118 9.10 -12.07 3.66
CA SER A 118 8.36 -13.21 4.21
C SER A 118 7.07 -13.57 3.48
N GLY A 119 6.66 -12.81 2.46
CA GLY A 119 5.38 -13.01 1.76
C GLY A 119 4.12 -12.64 2.56
N LYS A 120 4.26 -12.21 3.83
CA LYS A 120 3.11 -11.87 4.68
C LYS A 120 2.22 -10.74 4.14
N GLY A 121 2.78 -9.83 3.34
CA GLY A 121 1.98 -8.77 2.72
C GLY A 121 0.95 -9.34 1.73
N VAL A 122 1.38 -10.26 0.87
CA VAL A 122 0.49 -11.00 -0.04
C VAL A 122 -0.57 -11.78 0.72
N GLN A 123 -0.21 -12.42 1.84
CA GLN A 123 -1.18 -13.11 2.70
C GLN A 123 -2.25 -12.15 3.26
N ILE A 124 -1.84 -10.97 3.73
CA ILE A 124 -2.77 -9.94 4.21
C ILE A 124 -3.73 -9.51 3.10
N ARG A 125 -3.21 -9.26 1.88
CA ARG A 125 -4.04 -8.89 0.72
C ARG A 125 -5.09 -9.97 0.42
N LYS A 126 -4.68 -11.24 0.32
CA LYS A 126 -5.60 -12.38 0.08
C LYS A 126 -6.70 -12.53 1.15
N GLN A 127 -6.47 -12.02 2.37
CA GLN A 127 -7.46 -12.04 3.46
C GLN A 127 -8.38 -10.83 3.45
N ARG A 128 -7.92 -9.67 2.95
CA ARG A 128 -8.62 -8.38 3.05
C ARG A 128 -9.34 -7.99 1.77
N HIS A 129 -8.74 -8.30 0.63
CA HIS A 129 -9.20 -7.91 -0.68
C HIS A 129 -10.23 -8.90 -1.19
N VAL A 130 -11.38 -8.38 -1.63
CA VAL A 130 -12.52 -9.14 -2.11
C VAL A 130 -12.68 -8.86 -3.59
N LYS A 131 -12.56 -9.91 -4.40
CA LYS A 131 -12.75 -9.82 -5.84
C LYS A 131 -14.24 -9.68 -6.14
N SER A 132 -14.56 -8.75 -7.02
CA SER A 132 -15.91 -8.48 -7.50
C SER A 132 -16.49 -9.68 -8.27
N THR A 133 -17.79 -9.65 -8.55
CA THR A 133 -18.44 -10.63 -9.43
C THR A 133 -17.85 -10.60 -10.85
N PHE A 134 -17.41 -9.43 -11.31
CA PHE A 134 -16.75 -9.24 -12.60
C PHE A 134 -15.48 -10.07 -12.72
N PHE A 135 -14.64 -10.14 -11.68
CA PHE A 135 -13.44 -10.99 -11.70
C PHE A 135 -13.72 -12.45 -12.10
N TYR A 136 -14.87 -13.01 -11.69
CA TYR A 136 -15.25 -14.38 -11.99
C TYR A 136 -16.05 -14.52 -13.30
N ALA A 137 -16.71 -13.45 -13.74
CA ALA A 137 -17.49 -13.41 -14.97
C ALA A 137 -16.60 -13.26 -16.21
N TYR A 138 -15.45 -12.59 -16.07
CA TYR A 138 -14.48 -12.35 -17.14
C TYR A 138 -13.24 -13.22 -16.93
N GLU A 139 -12.46 -13.49 -17.99
CA GLU A 139 -11.23 -14.30 -17.94
C GLU A 139 -10.06 -13.53 -17.26
N CYS A 140 -10.30 -13.01 -16.07
CA CYS A 140 -9.36 -12.21 -15.31
C CYS A 140 -8.24 -13.06 -14.71
N SER A 141 -7.01 -12.53 -14.77
CA SER A 141 -5.84 -13.11 -14.14
C SER A 141 -5.36 -12.24 -12.98
N GLU A 142 -5.10 -12.86 -11.83
CA GLU A 142 -4.55 -12.19 -10.64
C GLU A 142 -3.04 -12.44 -10.52
N TYR A 143 -2.27 -11.38 -10.25
CA TYR A 143 -0.80 -11.40 -10.20
C TYR A 143 -0.25 -11.07 -8.80
N VAL A 144 -0.90 -11.56 -7.75
CA VAL A 144 -0.49 -11.30 -6.36
C VAL A 144 0.51 -12.36 -5.87
N GLU A 145 1.80 -12.11 -6.12
CA GLU A 145 2.90 -12.99 -5.71
C GLU A 145 3.99 -12.25 -4.96
N CYS A 146 4.64 -12.91 -4.00
CA CYS A 146 5.76 -12.28 -3.29
C CYS A 146 6.98 -12.27 -4.20
N GLY A 147 7.53 -11.09 -4.51
CA GLY A 147 8.73 -11.00 -5.33
C GLY A 147 10.04 -11.48 -4.68
N ALA A 148 9.99 -12.05 -3.46
CA ALA A 148 11.13 -12.79 -2.92
C ALA A 148 11.31 -14.16 -3.59
N THR A 149 10.26 -14.69 -4.23
CA THR A 149 10.24 -16.02 -4.84
C THR A 149 11.04 -16.05 -6.15
N ASP A 150 10.86 -15.03 -6.99
CA ASP A 150 11.55 -14.88 -8.27
C ASP A 150 12.82 -14.02 -8.19
N GLY A 151 12.96 -13.19 -7.14
CA GLY A 151 14.10 -12.31 -6.92
C GLY A 151 14.13 -11.10 -7.87
N CYS A 152 13.08 -10.89 -8.67
CA CYS A 152 13.00 -9.79 -9.63
C CYS A 152 12.43 -8.52 -8.99
N ALA A 153 11.57 -8.66 -7.98
CA ALA A 153 10.95 -7.49 -7.37
C ALA A 153 11.92 -6.70 -6.51
N LYS A 154 11.81 -5.38 -6.63
CA LYS A 154 12.51 -4.43 -5.78
C LYS A 154 12.16 -4.72 -4.31
N SER A 155 13.20 -4.84 -3.49
CA SER A 155 13.06 -5.09 -2.06
C SER A 155 13.86 -4.08 -1.25
N ARG A 156 13.27 -3.57 -0.16
CA ARG A 156 13.94 -2.66 0.78
C ARG A 156 13.53 -2.97 2.22
N PRO A 157 14.34 -2.62 3.23
CA PRO A 157 13.96 -2.70 4.63
C PRO A 157 12.71 -1.86 4.92
N CYS A 158 11.76 -2.41 5.67
CA CYS A 158 10.59 -1.67 6.13
C CYS A 158 11.01 -0.44 6.93
N ALA A 159 10.42 0.72 6.68
CA ALA A 159 10.74 1.96 7.38
C ALA A 159 10.56 1.84 8.91
N ASN A 160 9.57 1.04 9.36
CA ASN A 160 9.27 0.82 10.76
C ASN A 160 10.04 -0.38 11.35
N CYS A 161 9.67 -1.61 10.98
CA CYS A 161 10.24 -2.83 11.59
C CYS A 161 11.60 -3.28 11.01
N LYS A 162 12.13 -2.57 10.00
CA LYS A 162 13.40 -2.86 9.32
C LYS A 162 13.52 -4.22 8.60
N VAL A 163 12.48 -5.06 8.64
CA VAL A 163 12.41 -6.32 7.89
C VAL A 163 12.34 -6.03 6.39
N THR A 164 13.18 -6.71 5.60
CA THR A 164 13.11 -6.62 4.13
C THR A 164 11.73 -6.95 3.60
N THR A 165 11.21 -6.06 2.77
CA THR A 165 9.88 -6.14 2.19
C THR A 165 10.00 -5.91 0.69
N CYS A 166 9.46 -6.81 -0.13
CA CYS A 166 9.36 -6.60 -1.58
C CYS A 166 8.21 -5.64 -1.92
N ASP A 167 8.21 -5.09 -3.13
CA ASP A 167 7.18 -4.15 -3.60
C ASP A 167 5.76 -4.73 -3.40
N GLU A 168 5.52 -5.97 -3.83
CA GLU A 168 4.23 -6.66 -3.66
C GLU A 168 3.75 -6.82 -2.20
N CYS A 169 4.67 -6.77 -1.23
CA CYS A 169 4.38 -6.93 0.20
C CYS A 169 4.37 -5.61 0.98
N ARG A 170 4.63 -4.47 0.33
CA ARG A 170 4.52 -3.14 0.94
C ARG A 170 3.11 -2.57 0.71
N ILE A 171 2.76 -1.54 1.48
CA ILE A 171 1.52 -0.78 1.25
C ILE A 171 1.66 0.05 -0.03
N HIS A 172 0.62 0.05 -0.84
CA HIS A 172 0.45 0.90 -2.02
C HIS A 172 -0.82 1.72 -1.84
N CYS A 173 -0.88 2.93 -2.37
CA CYS A 173 -2.11 3.70 -2.42
C CYS A 173 -3.10 3.05 -3.39
N VAL A 174 -2.61 2.66 -4.57
CA VAL A 174 -3.37 1.90 -5.57
C VAL A 174 -2.60 0.64 -5.91
N TYR A 175 -3.16 -0.50 -5.53
CA TYR A 175 -2.58 -1.80 -5.78
C TYR A 175 -3.29 -2.49 -6.95
N GLN A 176 -2.78 -2.25 -8.15
CA GLN A 176 -3.18 -2.98 -9.35
C GLN A 176 -2.71 -4.43 -9.29
N SER A 177 -3.61 -5.40 -9.34
CA SER A 177 -3.23 -6.82 -9.27
C SER A 177 -4.02 -7.75 -10.17
N ILE A 178 -5.04 -7.22 -10.84
CA ILE A 178 -5.92 -7.98 -11.71
C ILE A 178 -5.80 -7.39 -13.12
N PHE A 179 -5.76 -8.29 -14.10
CA PHE A 179 -5.72 -7.95 -15.52
C PHE A 179 -6.72 -8.82 -16.26
N GLU A 180 -7.53 -8.17 -17.09
CA GLU A 180 -8.42 -8.79 -18.04
C GLU A 180 -7.78 -8.68 -19.43
N LYS A 181 -7.72 -9.81 -20.14
CA LYS A 181 -7.21 -9.83 -21.50
C LYS A 181 -8.27 -9.22 -22.42
N PRO A 182 -7.90 -8.27 -23.32
CA PRO A 182 -8.80 -7.81 -24.37
C PRO A 182 -9.41 -8.96 -25.16
N CYS A 183 -10.69 -8.85 -25.53
CA CYS A 183 -11.34 -9.83 -26.39
C CYS A 183 -10.86 -9.67 -27.83
N ASP A 184 -10.75 -8.41 -28.27
CA ASP A 184 -10.33 -8.02 -29.61
C ASP A 184 -9.00 -7.24 -29.60
N ASP A 185 -8.32 -7.21 -30.74
CA ASP A 185 -6.99 -6.57 -30.89
C ASP A 185 -7.04 -5.03 -30.82
N ASP A 186 -8.21 -4.43 -31.05
CA ASP A 186 -8.46 -2.99 -30.98
C ASP A 186 -8.93 -2.53 -29.59
N GLU A 187 -9.30 -3.47 -28.71
CA GLU A 187 -9.66 -3.18 -27.33
C GLU A 187 -8.42 -2.89 -26.46
N LEU A 188 -8.59 -2.00 -25.48
CA LEU A 188 -7.58 -1.74 -24.47
C LEU A 188 -7.67 -2.79 -23.36
N PRO A 189 -6.53 -3.17 -22.76
CA PRO A 189 -6.55 -4.06 -21.60
C PRO A 189 -7.18 -3.39 -20.39
N ASN A 190 -8.12 -4.09 -19.74
CA ASN A 190 -8.69 -3.65 -18.48
C ASN A 190 -7.80 -4.11 -17.32
N TYR A 191 -7.64 -3.22 -16.35
CA TYR A 191 -6.94 -3.50 -15.11
C TYR A 191 -7.85 -3.18 -13.95
N SER A 192 -7.68 -3.91 -12.86
CA SER A 192 -8.36 -3.63 -11.61
C SER A 192 -7.47 -3.96 -10.42
N GLY A 193 -7.92 -3.53 -9.25
CA GLY A 193 -7.16 -3.68 -8.03
C GLY A 193 -7.85 -3.05 -6.84
N PHE A 194 -7.05 -2.54 -5.90
CA PHE A 194 -7.56 -2.12 -4.60
C PHE A 194 -6.89 -0.82 -4.15
N VAL A 195 -7.65 0.05 -3.48
CA VAL A 195 -7.11 1.22 -2.81
C VAL A 195 -6.65 0.83 -1.40
N LEU A 196 -5.36 0.96 -1.11
CA LEU A 196 -4.76 0.57 0.17
C LEU A 196 -5.12 -0.88 0.57
N LEU A 197 -5.74 -1.05 1.75
CA LEU A 197 -6.34 -2.32 2.23
C LEU A 197 -7.88 -2.25 2.26
N SER A 198 -8.49 -1.37 1.48
CA SER A 198 -9.95 -1.40 1.27
C SER A 198 -10.34 -2.74 0.63
N PRO A 199 -11.43 -3.39 1.06
CA PRO A 199 -11.82 -4.69 0.52
C PRO A 199 -12.33 -4.64 -0.91
N SER A 200 -12.95 -3.54 -1.33
CA SER A 200 -13.63 -3.42 -2.62
C SER A 200 -12.66 -3.32 -3.78
N GLU A 201 -12.90 -4.14 -4.82
CA GLU A 201 -12.20 -4.05 -6.09
C GLU A 201 -12.63 -2.81 -6.88
N ILE A 202 -11.66 -2.12 -7.47
CA ILE A 202 -11.86 -0.92 -8.30
C ILE A 202 -11.26 -1.12 -9.69
N PRO A 203 -11.90 -0.59 -10.75
CA PRO A 203 -11.28 -0.43 -12.05
C PRO A 203 -10.08 0.54 -11.97
N ILE A 204 -9.02 0.22 -12.73
CA ILE A 204 -7.83 1.06 -12.86
C ILE A 204 -7.61 1.29 -14.36
N LEU A 205 -7.93 2.49 -14.81
CA LEU A 205 -7.83 2.87 -16.21
C LEU A 205 -6.39 3.29 -16.52
N SER A 206 -5.80 2.65 -17.54
CA SER A 206 -4.57 3.15 -18.14
C SER A 206 -4.77 4.53 -18.76
N PRO A 207 -3.72 5.36 -18.92
CA PRO A 207 -3.83 6.67 -19.56
C PRO A 207 -4.48 6.66 -20.95
N HIS A 208 -4.35 5.56 -21.70
CA HIS A 208 -4.93 5.39 -23.03
C HIS A 208 -6.46 5.30 -23.03
N HIS A 209 -7.11 5.02 -21.89
CA HIS A 209 -8.57 5.01 -21.80
C HIS A 209 -9.17 6.42 -21.75
N LEU A 210 -8.43 7.41 -21.26
CA LEU A 210 -8.93 8.77 -21.04
C LEU A 210 -8.30 9.81 -21.97
N ALA A 211 -7.12 9.53 -22.51
CA ALA A 211 -6.39 10.44 -23.38
C ALA A 211 -5.90 9.74 -24.65
N ASP A 212 -6.15 10.36 -25.80
CA ASP A 212 -5.56 9.97 -27.09
C ASP A 212 -4.12 10.50 -27.20
N ASN A 213 -3.27 10.16 -26.22
CA ASN A 213 -1.85 10.51 -26.29
C ASN A 213 -1.04 9.33 -26.81
N ALA A 214 -0.85 9.31 -28.14
CA ALA A 214 -0.05 8.32 -28.85
C ALA A 214 1.41 8.25 -28.38
N ALA A 215 1.92 9.23 -27.61
CA ALA A 215 3.30 9.23 -27.13
C ALA A 215 3.53 8.34 -25.91
N THR A 216 2.51 8.04 -25.11
CA THR A 216 2.67 7.24 -23.88
C THR A 216 2.72 5.75 -24.22
N PRO A 217 3.70 4.97 -23.69
CA PRO A 217 3.73 3.53 -23.90
C PRO A 217 2.46 2.85 -23.37
N ARG A 218 1.82 2.03 -24.21
CA ARG A 218 0.66 1.22 -23.79
C ARG A 218 1.03 0.31 -22.63
N TRP A 219 0.14 0.24 -21.64
CA TRP A 219 0.25 -0.74 -20.58
C TRP A 219 0.15 -2.15 -21.17
N LYS A 220 1.06 -3.00 -20.75
CA LYS A 220 1.17 -4.40 -21.19
C LYS A 220 0.72 -5.33 -20.08
N ALA A 221 0.22 -6.50 -20.47
CA ALA A 221 -0.04 -7.61 -19.57
C ALA A 221 1.17 -7.85 -18.63
N PRO A 222 0.92 -8.01 -17.32
CA PRO A 222 1.97 -8.45 -16.40
C PRO A 222 2.54 -9.79 -16.86
N SER A 223 3.87 -9.92 -16.83
CA SER A 223 4.54 -11.15 -17.25
C SER A 223 5.71 -11.44 -16.31
N PRO A 224 5.85 -12.69 -15.82
CA PRO A 224 6.87 -13.04 -14.85
C PRO A 224 8.28 -12.59 -15.29
N GLY A 225 8.92 -11.76 -14.47
CA GLY A 225 10.28 -11.28 -14.69
C GLY A 225 10.47 -10.27 -15.83
N ARG A 226 9.41 -9.72 -16.43
CA ARG A 226 9.51 -8.76 -17.55
C ARG A 226 8.68 -7.49 -17.38
N SER A 227 7.42 -7.60 -16.99
CA SER A 227 6.54 -6.45 -16.74
C SER A 227 5.98 -6.53 -15.33
N LEU A 228 6.33 -5.53 -14.52
CA LEU A 228 5.76 -5.35 -13.19
C LEU A 228 4.37 -4.73 -13.30
N PRO A 229 3.47 -4.99 -12.34
CA PRO A 229 2.21 -4.25 -12.24
C PRO A 229 2.43 -2.73 -12.15
N TYR A 230 1.49 -1.94 -12.66
CA TYR A 230 1.54 -0.48 -12.64
C TYR A 230 0.95 0.08 -11.34
N HIS A 231 1.41 -0.41 -10.18
CA HIS A 231 0.96 0.12 -8.90
C HIS A 231 1.16 1.64 -8.81
N ASP A 232 0.25 2.31 -8.11
CA ASP A 232 0.27 3.75 -7.87
C ASP A 232 0.35 4.59 -9.17
N GLN A 233 -0.25 4.10 -10.27
CA GLN A 233 -0.33 4.78 -11.58
C GLN A 233 -1.73 4.69 -12.19
N GLY A 234 -1.99 5.50 -13.22
CA GLY A 234 -3.23 5.49 -13.99
C GLY A 234 -4.33 6.34 -13.34
N PHE A 235 -5.57 5.91 -13.55
CA PHE A 235 -6.77 6.54 -13.00
C PHE A 235 -7.58 5.48 -12.29
N ILE A 236 -8.12 5.80 -11.11
CA ILE A 236 -9.03 4.91 -10.41
C ILE A 236 -10.47 5.32 -10.70
N ASP A 237 -11.36 4.34 -10.81
CA ASP A 237 -12.79 4.57 -11.04
C ASP A 237 -13.63 4.06 -9.85
N VAL A 238 -14.94 4.18 -9.96
CA VAL A 238 -15.92 3.73 -8.98
C VAL A 238 -15.75 2.23 -8.72
N PRO A 239 -15.71 1.77 -7.45
CA PRO A 239 -15.68 0.35 -7.13
C PRO A 239 -16.81 -0.43 -7.81
N PHE A 240 -16.53 -1.65 -8.28
CA PHE A 240 -17.50 -2.44 -9.07
C PHE A 240 -18.83 -2.70 -8.35
N ASP A 241 -18.79 -2.81 -7.03
CA ASP A 241 -19.96 -3.10 -6.19
C ASP A 241 -20.68 -1.82 -5.68
N GLU A 242 -20.25 -0.64 -6.12
CA GLU A 242 -20.81 0.64 -5.67
C GLU A 242 -21.86 1.17 -6.66
N GLU A 243 -23.04 1.53 -6.16
CA GLU A 243 -24.14 2.06 -6.98
C GLU A 243 -24.01 3.56 -7.30
N ASN A 244 -23.18 4.27 -6.53
CA ASN A 244 -22.98 5.71 -6.67
C ASN A 244 -22.00 6.05 -7.80
N PHE A 245 -22.33 7.05 -8.59
CA PHE A 245 -21.46 7.58 -9.64
C PHE A 245 -20.38 8.52 -9.09
N GLY A 246 -19.21 8.49 -9.72
CA GLY A 246 -18.15 9.50 -9.60
C GLY A 246 -17.26 9.47 -10.85
N PRO A 247 -16.63 10.60 -11.23
CA PRO A 247 -15.69 10.61 -12.33
C PRO A 247 -14.39 9.88 -11.95
N PRO A 248 -13.66 9.28 -12.93
CA PRO A 248 -12.33 8.72 -12.67
C PRO A 248 -11.34 9.76 -12.14
N GLU A 249 -10.46 9.33 -11.23
CA GLU A 249 -9.53 10.22 -10.52
C GLU A 249 -8.07 9.87 -10.84
N CYS A 250 -7.26 10.87 -11.17
CA CYS A 250 -5.85 10.70 -11.53
C CYS A 250 -5.02 10.34 -10.30
N VAL A 251 -4.31 9.20 -10.35
CA VAL A 251 -3.51 8.72 -9.22
C VAL A 251 -2.37 9.68 -8.88
N GLU A 252 -1.72 10.25 -9.89
CA GLU A 252 -0.61 11.18 -9.67
C GLU A 252 -1.04 12.45 -8.91
N GLU A 253 -2.23 12.98 -9.21
CA GLU A 253 -2.73 14.21 -8.61
C GLU A 253 -3.01 14.06 -7.10
N PHE A 254 -3.68 12.96 -6.69
CA PHE A 254 -3.98 12.77 -5.28
C PHE A 254 -2.77 12.29 -4.46
N LEU A 255 -1.76 11.69 -5.09
CA LEU A 255 -0.57 11.21 -4.37
C LEU A 255 0.21 12.35 -3.72
N ASP A 256 0.25 13.51 -4.38
CA ASP A 256 1.01 14.69 -3.94
C ASP A 256 0.15 15.77 -3.28
N LEU A 257 -1.14 15.52 -3.08
CA LEU A 257 -2.05 16.43 -2.39
C LEU A 257 -1.55 16.74 -0.96
N ASP A 258 -1.44 18.03 -0.64
CA ASP A 258 -1.07 18.49 0.71
C ASP A 258 -2.23 18.29 1.69
N LEU A 259 -2.15 17.21 2.48
CA LEU A 259 -3.17 16.79 3.44
C LEU A 259 -3.24 17.71 4.68
N GLY A 260 -2.32 18.67 4.82
CA GLY A 260 -2.42 19.74 5.81
C GLY A 260 -3.35 20.87 5.39
N LYS A 261 -3.67 20.97 4.10
CA LYS A 261 -4.51 22.04 3.52
C LYS A 261 -5.78 21.52 2.85
N HIS A 262 -5.74 20.29 2.34
CA HIS A 262 -6.79 19.72 1.53
C HIS A 262 -7.33 18.42 2.14
N THR A 263 -8.52 18.02 1.69
CA THR A 263 -9.15 16.74 2.03
C THR A 263 -9.70 16.11 0.76
N PHE A 264 -9.82 14.78 0.76
CA PHE A 264 -10.44 13.99 -0.33
C PHE A 264 -11.97 14.06 -0.33
N ALA A 265 -12.54 14.90 0.53
CA ALA A 265 -13.97 15.18 0.54
C ALA A 265 -14.44 15.85 -0.79
N GLY A 266 -13.52 16.46 -1.54
CA GLY A 266 -13.80 17.15 -2.81
C GLY A 266 -14.61 18.43 -2.64
N SER A 267 -14.52 19.32 -3.63
CA SER A 267 -15.50 20.40 -3.79
C SER A 267 -16.74 19.74 -4.39
N ALA A 268 -17.73 19.42 -3.56
CA ALA A 268 -18.92 18.71 -4.00
C ALA A 268 -19.58 19.44 -5.18
N VAL A 269 -19.40 18.91 -6.40
CA VAL A 269 -20.40 19.14 -7.44
C VAL A 269 -21.67 18.49 -6.90
N SER A 270 -22.80 19.19 -6.96
CA SER A 270 -24.02 18.81 -6.22
C SER A 270 -24.57 17.41 -6.54
N ASN A 271 -24.09 16.76 -7.60
CA ASN A 271 -24.52 15.45 -8.07
C ASN A 271 -23.60 14.28 -7.68
N VAL A 272 -22.47 14.51 -7.00
CA VAL A 272 -21.56 13.42 -6.57
C VAL A 272 -21.69 13.22 -5.06
N ALA A 273 -21.81 11.97 -4.63
CA ALA A 273 -21.85 11.62 -3.21
C ALA A 273 -20.59 12.13 -2.48
N HIS A 274 -20.72 12.46 -1.19
CA HIS A 274 -19.65 13.02 -0.39
C HIS A 274 -19.22 12.07 0.75
N PRO A 275 -17.95 11.61 0.79
CA PRO A 275 -16.91 11.79 -0.22
C PRO A 275 -17.23 11.03 -1.52
N SER A 276 -16.56 11.40 -2.61
CA SER A 276 -16.67 10.68 -3.90
C SER A 276 -16.46 9.18 -3.68
N PRO A 277 -17.29 8.29 -4.25
CA PRO A 277 -17.11 6.85 -4.12
C PRO A 277 -15.72 6.38 -4.57
N VAL A 278 -15.14 7.05 -5.56
CA VAL A 278 -13.80 6.79 -6.10
C VAL A 278 -12.71 7.05 -5.05
N LEU A 279 -12.84 8.12 -4.27
CA LEU A 279 -11.84 8.56 -3.29
C LEU A 279 -12.15 8.14 -1.84
N ARG A 280 -13.29 7.48 -1.59
CA ARG A 280 -13.80 7.18 -0.25
C ARG A 280 -12.77 6.46 0.63
N ALA A 281 -12.08 5.45 0.10
CA ALA A 281 -11.07 4.71 0.86
C ALA A 281 -9.86 5.58 1.26
N LEU A 282 -9.43 6.50 0.38
CA LEU A 282 -8.35 7.46 0.68
C LEU A 282 -8.82 8.50 1.69
N TYR A 283 -10.05 9.01 1.54
CA TYR A 283 -10.69 9.91 2.49
C TYR A 283 -10.74 9.29 3.88
N ASP A 284 -11.34 8.11 4.02
CA ASP A 284 -11.46 7.41 5.31
C ASP A 284 -10.10 7.20 5.97
N THR A 285 -9.10 6.77 5.19
CA THR A 285 -7.75 6.54 5.72
C THR A 285 -7.10 7.83 6.20
N THR A 286 -7.23 8.92 5.44
CA THR A 286 -6.60 10.20 5.80
C THR A 286 -7.32 10.90 6.94
N GLU A 287 -8.65 10.91 6.98
CA GLU A 287 -9.44 11.48 8.07
C GLU A 287 -9.25 10.70 9.38
N ARG A 288 -9.10 9.37 9.32
CA ARG A 288 -8.69 8.56 10.49
C ARG A 288 -7.33 8.94 11.05
N ARG A 289 -6.51 9.74 10.35
CA ARG A 289 -5.21 10.24 10.84
C ARG A 289 -5.28 11.69 11.32
N LYS A 290 -6.46 12.33 11.32
CA LYS A 290 -6.67 13.67 11.86
C LYS A 290 -7.34 13.56 13.24
N ARG A 291 -6.81 14.26 14.24
CA ARG A 291 -7.41 14.28 15.59
C ARG A 291 -7.51 15.69 16.13
N ARG A 292 -8.62 16.01 16.76
CA ARG A 292 -8.87 17.32 17.37
C ARG A 292 -8.53 17.30 18.85
N PHE A 293 -7.73 18.26 19.29
CA PHE A 293 -7.34 18.45 20.68
C PHE A 293 -7.60 19.89 21.10
N CYS A 294 -8.20 20.11 22.27
CA CYS A 294 -8.13 21.41 22.92
C CYS A 294 -6.79 21.54 23.64
N ASP A 295 -6.41 22.77 24.00
CA ASP A 295 -5.08 23.03 24.59
C ASP A 295 -4.84 22.26 25.89
N ALA A 296 -5.88 22.04 26.69
CA ALA A 296 -5.79 21.29 27.95
C ALA A 296 -5.57 19.77 27.77
N HIS A 297 -5.92 19.22 26.61
CA HIS A 297 -5.80 17.77 26.32
C HIS A 297 -4.81 17.48 25.20
N LEU A 298 -4.05 18.48 24.75
CA LEU A 298 -3.00 18.26 23.77
C LEU A 298 -1.92 17.36 24.40
N PRO A 299 -1.61 16.19 23.81
CA PRO A 299 -0.56 15.31 24.32
C PRO A 299 0.76 16.06 24.57
N SER A 300 1.37 15.84 25.74
CA SER A 300 2.58 16.59 26.15
C SER A 300 3.78 16.36 25.24
N ASP A 301 3.82 15.24 24.52
CA ASP A 301 4.82 14.96 23.50
C ASP A 301 4.66 15.83 22.24
N LEU A 302 3.47 16.40 21.99
CA LEU A 302 3.25 17.42 20.96
C LEU A 302 3.72 18.81 21.41
N LEU A 303 3.60 19.11 22.72
CA LEU A 303 4.05 20.40 23.27
C LEU A 303 5.57 20.57 23.16
N LYS A 304 6.34 19.50 23.32
CA LYS A 304 7.81 19.51 23.19
C LYS A 304 8.32 19.95 21.82
N HIS A 305 7.48 19.89 20.79
CA HIS A 305 7.83 20.34 19.44
C HIS A 305 7.43 21.79 19.16
N GLN A 306 6.79 22.48 20.11
CA GLN A 306 6.40 23.90 19.97
C GLN A 306 7.42 24.88 20.56
N ASP A 307 8.47 24.39 21.22
CA ASP A 307 9.54 25.27 21.73
C ASP A 307 10.29 25.99 20.60
N ASP A 308 10.21 25.46 19.37
CA ASP A 308 10.54 26.20 18.15
C ASP A 308 9.37 27.12 17.77
N LEU A 309 9.57 28.44 17.91
CA LEU A 309 8.58 29.54 17.85
C LEU A 309 7.60 29.59 16.64
N SER A 310 7.63 28.65 15.71
CA SER A 310 6.72 28.58 14.56
C SER A 310 5.77 27.39 14.64
N PRO A 311 4.44 27.57 14.47
CA PRO A 311 3.51 26.44 14.39
C PRO A 311 3.93 25.48 13.27
N HIS A 312 4.17 24.23 13.64
CA HIS A 312 4.56 23.19 12.69
C HIS A 312 3.32 22.76 11.89
N TRP A 313 3.18 23.25 10.66
CA TRP A 313 2.08 22.88 9.78
C TRP A 313 2.29 21.49 9.18
N CYS A 314 1.21 20.71 9.10
CA CYS A 314 1.19 19.45 8.38
C CYS A 314 1.49 19.68 6.89
N ARG A 315 2.40 18.88 6.33
CA ARG A 315 2.73 18.83 4.89
C ARG A 315 2.75 17.39 4.37
N CYS A 316 1.95 16.53 4.98
CA CYS A 316 1.89 15.14 4.57
C CYS A 316 1.22 15.04 3.21
N SER A 317 1.67 14.09 2.41
CA SER A 317 1.02 13.62 1.19
C SER A 317 0.89 12.10 1.25
N LEU A 318 0.05 11.51 0.40
CA LEU A 318 -0.04 10.05 0.30
C LEU A 318 1.30 9.47 -0.17
N ARG A 319 2.00 10.13 -1.12
CA ARG A 319 3.32 9.74 -1.61
C ARG A 319 4.33 9.66 -0.46
N SER A 320 4.47 10.73 0.32
CA SER A 320 5.43 10.78 1.43
C SER A 320 5.13 9.76 2.53
N ARG A 321 3.86 9.35 2.69
CA ARG A 321 3.43 8.44 3.76
C ARG A 321 3.39 6.97 3.39
N PHE A 322 3.20 6.64 2.11
CA PHE A 322 3.07 5.26 1.65
C PHE A 322 4.13 4.86 0.61
N LEU A 323 4.46 5.72 -0.34
CA LEU A 323 5.36 5.37 -1.44
C LEU A 323 6.83 5.58 -1.05
N ASP A 324 7.16 6.76 -0.52
CA ASP A 324 8.53 7.10 -0.11
C ASP A 324 8.91 6.33 1.16
N ARG A 325 7.93 6.17 2.04
CA ARG A 325 8.03 5.38 3.25
C ARG A 325 7.74 3.92 2.91
N TRP A 326 8.79 3.16 2.60
CA TRP A 326 8.71 1.71 2.32
C TRP A 326 8.15 0.92 3.52
N LEU A 327 6.82 0.88 3.68
CA LEU A 327 6.15 0.34 4.85
C LEU A 327 5.52 -1.02 4.51
N CYS A 328 5.83 -2.05 5.29
CA CYS A 328 5.20 -3.35 5.10
C CYS A 328 3.75 -3.36 5.60
N LEU A 329 2.89 -4.20 5.01
CA LEU A 329 1.47 -4.25 5.36
C LEU A 329 1.20 -4.57 6.84
N ARG A 330 2.03 -5.39 7.49
CA ARG A 330 1.92 -5.64 8.94
C ARG A 330 2.12 -4.37 9.77
N CYS A 331 3.11 -3.56 9.41
CA CYS A 331 3.35 -2.30 10.10
C CYS A 331 2.23 -1.29 9.82
N TYR A 332 1.66 -1.30 8.62
CA TYR A 332 0.47 -0.51 8.29
C TYR A 332 -0.74 -0.91 9.14
N GLU A 333 -1.10 -2.20 9.22
CA GLU A 333 -2.21 -2.68 10.07
C GLU A 333 -1.99 -2.37 11.55
N ASN A 334 -0.76 -2.51 12.03
CA ASN A 334 -0.40 -2.15 13.40
C ASN A 334 -0.59 -0.64 13.66
N GLU A 335 -0.23 0.21 12.70
CA GLU A 335 -0.46 1.65 12.81
C GLU A 335 -1.94 1.99 12.87
N GLU A 336 -2.74 1.44 11.95
CA GLU A 336 -4.20 1.63 11.95
C GLU A 336 -4.81 1.19 13.29
N THR A 337 -4.43 0.00 13.77
CA THR A 337 -4.90 -0.54 15.05
C THR A 337 -4.49 0.34 16.23
N THR A 338 -3.26 0.85 16.23
CA THR A 338 -2.76 1.72 17.31
C THR A 338 -3.54 3.02 17.35
N ILE A 339 -3.78 3.64 16.19
CA ILE A 339 -4.50 4.91 16.11
C ILE A 339 -5.96 4.78 16.57
N SER A 340 -6.65 3.72 16.14
CA SER A 340 -8.02 3.45 16.59
C SER A 340 -8.10 3.21 18.09
N LYS A 341 -7.09 2.57 18.71
CA LYS A 341 -7.05 2.29 20.14
C LYS A 341 -6.65 3.51 20.98
N THR A 342 -5.68 4.30 20.52
CA THR A 342 -5.14 5.41 21.30
C THR A 342 -6.04 6.65 21.24
N TYR A 343 -6.72 6.89 20.11
CA TYR A 343 -7.52 8.11 19.91
C TYR A 343 -8.93 7.81 19.37
N PRO A 344 -9.77 7.03 20.11
CA PRO A 344 -11.11 6.69 19.65
C PRO A 344 -12.04 7.90 19.58
N ASP A 345 -11.99 8.78 20.59
CA ASP A 345 -12.99 9.86 20.76
C ASP A 345 -12.57 11.22 20.18
N HIS A 346 -11.46 11.28 19.44
CA HIS A 346 -10.83 12.54 19.03
C HIS A 346 -11.07 12.91 17.55
N VAL A 347 -12.05 12.28 16.89
CA VAL A 347 -12.27 12.46 15.44
C VAL A 347 -12.86 13.84 15.15
N ALA A 348 -14.05 14.15 15.70
CA ALA A 348 -14.74 15.42 15.46
C ALA A 348 -14.49 16.46 16.56
N HIS A 349 -14.21 16.00 17.78
CA HIS A 349 -14.11 16.83 18.99
C HIS A 349 -12.93 16.36 19.84
N CYS A 350 -12.51 17.19 20.79
CA CYS A 350 -11.59 16.75 21.82
C CYS A 350 -12.26 15.76 22.78
N ARG A 351 -11.49 14.95 23.53
CA ARG A 351 -12.02 14.02 24.56
C ARG A 351 -12.98 14.65 25.58
N CYS A 352 -12.83 15.94 25.90
CA CYS A 352 -13.72 16.66 26.79
C CYS A 352 -15.03 17.14 26.12
N GLY A 353 -15.27 16.80 24.86
CA GLY A 353 -16.39 17.28 24.06
C GLY A 353 -16.18 18.66 23.42
N SER A 354 -15.05 19.34 23.70
CA SER A 354 -14.78 20.65 23.09
C SER A 354 -14.69 20.56 21.57
N THR A 355 -15.47 21.39 20.88
CA THR A 355 -15.39 21.66 19.45
C THR A 355 -14.28 22.66 19.12
N LYS A 356 -13.90 23.49 20.09
CA LYS A 356 -12.77 24.43 20.00
C LYS A 356 -11.48 23.64 20.23
N GLY A 357 -10.68 23.51 19.19
CA GLY A 357 -9.42 22.79 19.26
C GLY A 357 -8.68 22.77 17.92
N ARG A 358 -7.42 22.37 18.00
CA ARG A 358 -6.52 22.23 16.86
C ARG A 358 -6.66 20.84 16.26
N ALA A 359 -6.73 20.76 14.94
CA ALA A 359 -6.66 19.49 14.22
C ALA A 359 -5.20 19.12 13.99
N ILE A 360 -4.77 17.97 14.49
CA ILE A 360 -3.40 17.49 14.42
C ILE A 360 -3.33 16.26 13.52
N CYS A 361 -2.35 16.24 12.63
CA CYS A 361 -2.04 15.08 11.81
C CYS A 361 -1.23 14.06 12.62
N LEU A 362 -1.76 12.85 12.82
CA LEU A 362 -1.08 11.79 13.58
C LEU A 362 0.18 11.24 12.90
N TRP A 363 0.44 11.58 11.63
CA TRP A 363 1.65 11.15 10.92
C TRP A 363 2.86 12.05 11.15
N CYS A 364 2.69 13.36 11.06
CA CYS A 364 3.78 14.33 11.22
C CYS A 364 3.68 15.13 12.52
N ARG A 365 2.57 15.00 13.25
CA ARG A 365 2.24 15.79 14.44
C ARG A 365 2.08 17.29 14.18
N GLY A 366 2.06 17.70 12.90
CA GLY A 366 1.78 19.05 12.49
C GLY A 366 0.29 19.40 12.51
N GLU A 367 0.01 20.67 12.68
CA GLU A 367 -1.33 21.25 12.67
C GLU A 367 -1.90 21.27 11.25
N ILE A 368 -3.18 20.93 11.12
CA ILE A 368 -3.92 20.92 9.86
C ILE A 368 -4.70 22.22 9.80
N LEU A 369 -4.53 22.96 8.70
CA LEU A 369 -5.35 24.12 8.41
C LEU A 369 -6.77 23.63 8.23
N GLN A 370 -7.64 23.97 9.18
CA GLN A 370 -9.06 23.77 8.95
C GLN A 370 -9.43 24.72 7.82
N PRO A 371 -10.05 24.24 6.71
CA PRO A 371 -10.68 25.15 5.78
C PRO A 371 -11.62 25.97 6.65
N HIS A 372 -11.38 27.29 6.72
CA HIS A 372 -12.15 28.19 7.56
C HIS A 372 -13.60 27.77 7.40
N ALA A 373 -14.19 27.20 8.46
CA ALA A 373 -15.62 27.00 8.48
C ALA A 373 -16.12 28.40 8.19
N GLN A 374 -16.64 28.63 6.98
CA GLN A 374 -17.18 29.92 6.61
C GLN A 374 -18.13 30.20 7.74
N GLU A 375 -17.77 31.17 8.59
CA GLU A 375 -18.63 31.58 9.68
C GLU A 375 -19.97 31.79 9.00
N PRO A 376 -21.02 31.05 9.42
CA PRO A 376 -22.29 31.09 8.73
C PRO A 376 -22.61 32.56 8.51
N GLN A 377 -22.56 32.99 7.25
CA GLN A 377 -22.73 34.41 6.95
C GLN A 377 -24.03 34.78 7.63
N PRO A 378 -24.03 35.80 8.53
CA PRO A 378 -25.22 36.16 9.26
C PRO A 378 -26.31 36.31 8.22
N GLU A 379 -27.34 35.45 8.32
CA GLU A 379 -28.44 35.39 7.37
C GLU A 379 -28.87 36.83 7.17
N SER A 380 -28.57 37.38 5.98
CA SER A 380 -28.87 38.76 5.67
C SER A 380 -30.37 38.91 5.90
N GLU A 381 -30.73 39.61 6.98
CA GLU A 381 -32.10 39.85 7.38
C GLU A 381 -32.88 40.24 6.14
N THR A 382 -33.75 39.34 5.67
CA THR A 382 -34.72 39.62 4.62
C THR A 382 -35.46 40.87 5.04
N GLY A 383 -35.10 41.99 4.40
CA GLY A 383 -35.74 43.27 4.62
C GLY A 383 -37.26 43.12 4.43
N PRO A 384 -38.07 43.87 5.19
CA PRO A 384 -39.51 43.78 5.11
C PRO A 384 -39.96 44.08 3.68
N ASN A 385 -40.72 43.11 3.14
CA ASN A 385 -41.39 43.21 1.85
C ASN A 385 -42.36 44.39 1.90
N LEU A 386 -41.93 45.56 1.41
CA LEU A 386 -42.76 46.74 1.25
C LEU A 386 -43.77 46.43 0.13
N GLN A 387 -44.98 46.08 0.55
CA GLN A 387 -46.18 46.14 -0.28
C GLN A 387 -46.36 47.60 -0.70
N ASP A 388 -46.18 47.89 -1.99
CA ASP A 388 -46.72 49.10 -2.60
C ASP A 388 -48.03 48.77 -3.32
N HIS A 389 -49.09 49.40 -2.79
CA HIS A 389 -50.40 49.55 -3.40
C HIS A 389 -50.35 50.65 -4.48
N SER A 390 -51.24 50.53 -5.48
CA SER A 390 -51.63 51.55 -6.48
C SER A 390 -50.70 51.64 -7.70
N SER A 391 -51.17 51.64 -8.96
CA SER A 391 -52.45 52.07 -9.55
C SER A 391 -52.90 51.19 -10.70
#